data_AF-A0A939P6D7-F1
#
_entry.id   AF-A0A939P6D7-F1
#
_cell.length_a   1.000
_cell.length_b   1.000
_cell.length_c   1.000
_cell.angle_alpha   90.00
_cell.angle_beta   90.00
_cell.angle_gamma   90.00
#
_symmetry.space_group_name_H-M   'P 1'
#
loop_
_entity.id
_entity.type
_entity.pdbx_description
1 polymer ?
#
loop_
_entity_poly.entity_id
_entity_poly.type
_entity_poly.pdbx_seq_one_letter_code
_entity_poly.pdbx_strand_id
1 'polypeptide(L)' 'MQTEQARDHVPFLCPRGHDLVPGRVIVGWSPCVCPPCAERGKGLLGHRTYLCLTCKDEHMTTMCYLPYHVPSEADGYRWP' A
#
# COMPACT_ATOMS: atom_id res chain seq x y z
N MET A 1 -21.74 -6.64 16.46
CA MET A 1 -20.80 -5.50 16.62
C MET A 1 -19.40 -6.05 16.39
N GLN A 2 -18.81 -5.82 15.21
CA GLN A 2 -17.40 -6.14 14.91
C GLN A 2 -16.74 -4.86 14.40
N THR A 3 -16.20 -4.07 15.32
CA THR A 3 -15.44 -2.86 15.04
C THR A 3 -13.96 -3.17 15.21
N GLU A 4 -13.39 -3.94 14.27
CA GLU A 4 -11.95 -4.20 14.19
C GLU A 4 -11.41 -4.05 12.76
N GLN A 5 -12.11 -3.31 11.89
CA GLN A 5 -11.64 -3.04 10.52
C GLN A 5 -11.06 -1.63 10.43
N ALA A 6 -9.76 -1.49 10.71
CA ALA A 6 -8.84 -0.45 10.23
C ALA A 6 -7.63 -0.27 11.19
N ARG A 7 -7.06 -1.33 11.75
CA ARG A 7 -5.69 -1.21 12.28
C ARG A 7 -4.73 -1.27 11.10
N ASP A 8 -4.51 -0.10 10.53
CA ASP A 8 -3.34 0.35 9.79
C ASP A 8 -2.35 -0.76 9.39
N HIS A 9 -2.49 -1.31 8.18
CA HIS A 9 -1.46 -2.12 7.51
C HIS A 9 -0.26 -1.27 7.05
N VAL A 10 0.16 -0.31 7.88
CA VAL A 10 1.36 0.48 7.65
C VAL A 10 2.55 -0.47 7.87
N PRO A 11 3.39 -0.71 6.85
CA PRO A 11 4.53 -1.59 7.01
C PRO A 11 5.56 -0.92 7.93
N PHE A 12 5.97 -1.60 8.99
CA PHE A 12 7.09 -1.17 9.84
C PHE A 12 8.45 -1.59 9.27
N LEU A 13 8.46 -2.57 8.36
CA LEU A 13 9.65 -3.08 7.68
C LEU A 13 9.47 -3.04 6.17
N CYS A 14 10.53 -2.74 5.44
CA CYS A 14 10.56 -2.93 3.99
C CYS A 14 10.70 -4.43 3.64
N PRO A 15 10.51 -4.84 2.37
CA PRO A 15 10.62 -6.25 1.95
C PRO A 15 11.99 -6.90 2.20
N ARG A 16 13.02 -6.10 2.49
CA ARG A 16 14.37 -6.57 2.86
C ARG A 16 14.64 -6.51 4.38
N GLY A 17 13.64 -6.16 5.19
CA GLY A 17 13.75 -6.14 6.65
C GLY A 17 14.32 -4.85 7.25
N HIS A 18 14.41 -3.74 6.51
CA HIS A 18 14.82 -2.45 7.08
C HIS A 18 13.67 -1.71 7.73
N ASP A 19 13.94 -1.03 8.85
CA ASP A 19 12.95 -0.22 9.56
C ASP A 19 12.43 0.98 8.73
N LEU A 20 11.10 1.07 8.64
CA LEU A 20 10.35 2.16 8.02
C LEU A 20 9.89 3.17 9.08
N VAL A 21 10.85 3.76 9.79
CA VAL A 21 10.64 4.77 10.83
C VAL A 21 10.85 6.20 10.29
N PRO A 22 10.40 7.25 11.00
CA PRO A 22 10.67 8.63 10.59
C PRO A 22 12.13 8.89 10.24
N GLY A 23 12.39 9.54 9.12
CA GLY A 23 13.73 9.77 8.58
C GLY A 23 14.35 8.60 7.81
N ARG A 24 13.70 7.42 7.78
CA ARG A 24 14.12 6.24 7.00
C ARG A 24 13.12 5.81 5.92
N VAL A 25 11.97 6.45 5.88
CA VAL A 25 10.91 6.19 4.90
C VAL A 25 10.39 7.49 4.32
N ILE A 26 10.13 7.51 3.01
CA ILE A 26 9.25 8.49 2.39
C ILE A 26 7.87 7.84 2.25
N VAL A 27 6.85 8.49 2.83
CA VAL A 27 5.45 8.10 2.66
C VAL A 27 4.85 8.92 1.54
N GLY A 28 4.41 8.24 0.49
CA GLY A 28 3.81 8.85 -0.69
C GLY A 28 2.41 8.32 -0.98
N TRP A 29 1.91 8.69 -2.15
CA TRP A 29 0.62 8.24 -2.64
C TRP A 29 0.71 7.95 -4.15
N SER A 30 0.12 6.85 -4.59
CA SER A 30 0.05 6.44 -5.99
C SER A 30 -1.42 6.34 -6.42
N PRO A 31 -1.85 7.00 -7.52
CA PRO A 31 -3.21 6.85 -8.03
C PRO A 31 -3.51 5.40 -8.40
N CYS A 32 -4.72 4.94 -8.10
CA CYS A 32 -5.17 3.58 -8.42
C CYS A 32 -6.69 3.55 -8.63
N VAL A 33 -7.13 2.74 -9.60
CA VAL A 33 -8.54 2.54 -9.99
C VAL A 33 -9.03 1.12 -9.70
N CYS A 34 -8.31 0.37 -8.86
CA CYS A 34 -8.76 -0.95 -8.44
C CYS A 34 -10.15 -0.88 -7.80
N PRO A 35 -10.96 -1.95 -7.90
CA PRO A 35 -12.34 -1.95 -7.41
C PRO A 35 -12.48 -1.36 -5.99
N PRO A 36 -11.60 -1.71 -5.03
CA PRO A 36 -11.74 -1.15 -3.68
C PRO A 36 -11.35 0.32 -3.53
N CYS A 37 -10.54 0.88 -4.43
CA CYS A 37 -10.30 2.33 -4.49
C CYS A 37 -11.46 3.04 -5.18
N ALA A 38 -11.95 2.49 -6.30
CA ALA A 38 -13.04 3.06 -7.07
C ALA A 38 -14.33 3.24 -6.25
N GLU A 39 -14.60 2.31 -5.34
CA GLU A 39 -15.75 2.33 -4.44
C GLU A 39 -15.65 3.34 -3.29
N ARG A 40 -14.46 3.88 -2.98
CA ARG A 40 -14.25 4.81 -1.84
C ARG A 40 -14.67 6.26 -2.11
N GLY A 41 -15.06 6.59 -3.34
CA GLY A 41 -15.50 7.93 -3.73
C GLY A 41 -14.37 8.89 -4.12
N LYS A 42 -14.76 10.11 -4.52
CA LYS A 42 -13.84 11.11 -5.09
C LYS A 42 -12.80 11.57 -4.05
N GLY A 43 -11.52 11.54 -4.43
CA GLY A 43 -10.40 11.98 -3.58
C GLY A 43 -9.68 10.87 -2.80
N LEU A 44 -10.17 9.62 -2.86
CA LEU A 44 -9.56 8.45 -2.19
C LEU A 44 -9.09 7.38 -3.19
N LEU A 45 -8.91 7.77 -4.46
CA LEU A 45 -8.57 6.88 -5.58
C LEU A 45 -7.06 6.57 -5.65
N GLY A 46 -6.54 5.76 -4.72
CA GLY A 46 -5.14 5.38 -4.73
C GLY A 46 -4.64 4.69 -3.48
N HIS A 47 -3.33 4.44 -3.45
CA HIS A 47 -2.65 3.70 -2.39
C HIS A 47 -1.54 4.52 -1.75
N ARG A 48 -1.33 4.31 -0.45
CA ARG A 48 -0.15 4.85 0.23
C ARG A 48 1.08 4.06 -0.22
N THR A 49 2.17 4.75 -0.50
CA THR A 49 3.45 4.13 -0.85
C THR A 49 4.49 4.41 0.23
N TYR A 50 5.42 3.49 0.41
CA TYR A 50 6.49 3.56 1.40
C TYR A 50 7.80 3.25 0.67
N LEU A 51 8.63 4.27 0.48
CA LEU A 51 9.96 4.13 -0.10
C LEU A 51 10.99 4.04 1.02
N CYS A 52 11.68 2.91 1.10
CA CYS A 52 12.76 2.72 2.06
C CYS A 52 13.98 3.52 1.61
N LEU A 53 14.46 4.46 2.44
CA LEU A 53 15.59 5.30 2.08
C LEU A 53 16.93 4.54 2.04
N THR A 54 17.05 3.44 2.78
CA THR A 54 18.21 2.53 2.69
C THR A 54 18.27 1.81 1.35
N CYS A 55 17.11 1.57 0.71
CA CYS A 55 17.02 0.81 -0.55
C CYS A 55 16.62 1.69 -1.74
N LYS A 56 16.64 3.02 -1.59
CA LYS A 56 16.02 3.94 -2.57
C LYS A 56 16.62 3.80 -3.97
N ASP A 57 17.93 3.57 -4.04
CA ASP A 57 18.68 3.48 -5.29
C ASP A 57 18.38 2.17 -6.04
N GLU A 58 17.76 1.20 -5.34
CA GLU A 58 17.23 -0.04 -5.90
C GLU A 58 15.72 0.03 -6.19
N HIS A 59 15.11 1.22 -6.09
CA HIS A 59 13.69 1.48 -6.33
C HIS A 59 12.73 0.63 -5.47
N MET A 60 13.16 0.22 -4.27
CA MET A 60 12.34 -0.60 -3.38
C MET A 60 11.20 0.21 -2.76
N THR A 61 10.02 0.08 -3.33
CA THR A 61 8.78 0.72 -2.87
C THR A 61 7.77 -0.34 -2.45
N THR A 62 7.17 -0.19 -1.27
CA THR A 62 6.04 -1.00 -0.83
C THR A 62 4.76 -0.19 -0.97
N MET A 63 3.72 -0.77 -1.59
CA MET A 63 2.39 -0.17 -1.62
C MET A 63 1.52 -0.79 -0.53
N CYS A 64 0.87 0.07 0.25
CA CYS A 64 -0.15 -0.34 1.21
C CYS A 64 -1.52 -0.21 0.54
N TYR A 65 -2.10 -1.37 0.27
CA TYR A 65 -3.43 -1.50 -0.28
C TYR A 65 -4.41 -1.35 0.89
N LEU A 66 -5.09 -0.20 0.95
CA LEU A 66 -6.17 0.04 1.90
C LEU A 66 -7.45 0.38 1.13
N PRO A 67 -8.51 -0.44 1.21
CA PRO A 67 -8.56 -1.73 1.92
C PRO A 67 -7.62 -2.78 1.27
N TYR A 68 -7.11 -3.72 2.08
CA TYR A 68 -6.18 -4.75 1.62
C TYR A 68 -6.89 -5.67 0.64
N HIS A 69 -6.35 -5.74 -0.56
CA HIS A 69 -6.76 -6.68 -1.59
C HIS A 69 -5.49 -7.05 -2.37
N VAL A 70 -5.00 -8.27 -2.15
CA VAL A 70 -4.11 -8.90 -3.10
C VAL A 70 -5.02 -9.71 -4.00
N PRO A 71 -5.04 -9.49 -5.33
CA PRO A 71 -5.80 -10.35 -6.23
C PRO A 71 -5.34 -11.78 -6.00
N SER A 72 -6.25 -12.69 -5.69
CA SER A 72 -5.93 -14.12 -5.77
C SER A 72 -5.81 -14.50 -7.25
N GLU A 73 -5.00 -15.52 -7.56
CA GLU A 73 -4.93 -16.05 -8.94
C GLU A 73 -6.31 -16.46 -9.49
N ALA A 74 -7.27 -16.73 -8.60
CA ALA A 74 -8.64 -17.10 -8.92
C ALA A 74 -9.57 -15.93 -9.27
N ASP A 75 -9.21 -14.68 -8.95
CA ASP A 75 -10.12 -13.54 -9.10
C ASP A 75 -10.26 -13.06 -10.56
N GLY A 76 -9.51 -13.64 -11.50
CA GLY A 76 -9.62 -13.35 -12.93
C GLY A 76 -9.30 -11.90 -13.33
N TYR A 77 -9.01 -11.02 -12.35
CA TYR A 77 -8.74 -9.62 -12.55
C TYR A 77 -7.25 -9.42 -12.80
N ARG A 78 -6.91 -9.16 -14.06
CA ARG A 78 -5.56 -8.80 -14.48
C ARG A 78 -5.43 -7.28 -14.43
N TRP A 79 -4.46 -6.78 -13.68
CA TRP A 79 -4.07 -5.37 -13.77
C TRP A 79 -3.72 -5.01 -15.23
N PRO A 80 -4.08 -3.81 -15.72
CA PRO A 80 -3.71 -3.37 -17.07
C PRO A 80 -2.19 -3.26 -17.25
#